data_AF-A0A9W4JYG9-F1
#
_entry.id   AF-A0A9W4JYG9-F1
#
_cell.length_a   1.000
_cell.length_b   1.000
_cell.length_c   1.000
_cell.angle_alpha   90.00
_cell.angle_beta   90.00
_cell.angle_gamma   90.00
#
_symmetry.space_group_name_H-M   'P 1'
#
loop_
_entity.id
_entity.type
_entity.pdbx_description
1 polymer ?
#
loop_
_entity_poly.entity_id
_entity_poly.type
_entity_poly.pdbx_seq_one_letter_code
_entity_poly.pdbx_strand_id
1 'polypeptide(L)'
;MRWHTNTFTSPLRNMTSIVQNDRTEDIDTESHVIIIKVPRYYPPGFQEIIGRGSECLIGTIDEFTVLKYPCIPGNYESVRIEARLLEVLGRVLGSHPHIIASKGLIGHGLLLQRASNGSLSDYIASQSSIPLD
;
A
#
# COMPACT_ATOMS: atom_id res chain seq x y z
N MET A 1 -28.08 -20.01 29.37
CA MET A 1 -27.05 -19.62 30.36
C MET A 1 -26.69 -18.15 30.14
N ARG A 2 -27.11 -17.26 31.05
CA ARG A 2 -26.48 -15.93 31.32
C ARG A 2 -25.20 -16.22 32.14
N TRP A 3 -24.14 -15.39 32.15
CA TRP A 3 -23.91 -14.15 32.92
C TRP A 3 -22.68 -13.41 32.31
N HIS A 4 -22.75 -12.11 31.94
CA HIS A 4 -22.51 -10.86 32.70
C HIS A 4 -21.18 -10.16 32.37
N THR A 5 -21.32 -8.85 32.17
CA THR A 5 -20.33 -7.78 32.01
C THR A 5 -19.50 -7.57 33.28
N ASN A 6 -18.26 -7.07 33.15
CA ASN A 6 -17.64 -6.24 34.17
C ASN A 6 -16.69 -5.22 33.54
N THR A 7 -17.08 -3.94 33.64
CA THR A 7 -16.20 -2.77 33.66
C THR A 7 -15.63 -2.63 35.06
N PHE A 8 -14.32 -2.34 35.18
CA PHE A 8 -13.74 -1.79 36.40
C PHE A 8 -12.67 -0.76 36.05
N THR A 9 -12.82 0.41 36.66
CA THR A 9 -12.04 1.65 36.50
C THR A 9 -10.79 1.66 37.38
N SER A 10 -9.73 2.28 36.83
CA SER A 10 -8.48 2.97 37.29
C SER A 10 -8.23 3.26 38.80
N PRO A 11 -7.07 3.80 39.30
CA PRO A 11 -5.96 4.52 38.60
C PRO A 11 -4.52 4.37 39.20
N LEU A 12 -3.52 5.07 38.62
CA LEU A 12 -2.38 5.81 39.23
C LEU A 12 -1.25 6.02 38.18
N ARG A 13 -1.07 7.22 37.62
CA ARG A 13 -0.22 8.38 38.03
C ARG A 13 1.24 8.35 37.53
N ASN A 14 1.47 9.28 36.58
CA ASN A 14 2.61 10.20 36.40
C ASN A 14 4.06 9.71 36.44
N MET A 15 4.78 9.93 35.34
CA MET A 15 6.14 10.46 35.39
C MET A 15 6.32 11.57 34.34
N THR A 16 6.41 12.79 34.87
CA THR A 16 6.74 14.02 34.16
C THR A 16 8.26 14.14 34.08
N SER A 17 8.80 14.53 32.94
CA SER A 17 10.06 15.28 32.88
C SER A 17 9.92 16.33 31.79
N ILE A 18 9.72 17.55 32.27
CA ILE A 18 9.71 18.81 31.52
C ILE A 18 11.17 19.17 31.25
N VAL A 19 11.51 19.44 30.00
CA VAL A 19 12.58 20.39 29.66
C VAL A 19 11.93 21.45 28.78
N GLN A 20 12.02 22.70 29.22
CA GLN A 20 11.26 23.83 28.70
C GLN A 20 12.15 24.75 27.86
N ASN A 21 11.59 25.14 26.72
CA ASN A 21 11.85 26.31 25.87
C ASN A 21 13.26 26.56 25.30
N ASP A 22 13.30 26.66 23.98
CA ASP A 22 13.65 27.94 23.38
C ASP A 22 12.60 28.31 22.32
N ARG A 23 12.15 29.57 22.34
CA ARG A 23 11.08 30.08 21.49
C ARG A 23 11.66 30.60 20.19
N THR A 24 11.06 30.19 19.08
CA THR A 24 10.83 31.13 17.97
C THR A 24 9.39 30.93 17.53
N GLU A 25 8.59 31.94 17.85
CA GLU A 25 7.26 32.13 17.31
C GLU A 25 7.40 32.39 15.81
N ASP A 26 6.79 31.53 15.00
CA ASP A 26 6.27 31.94 13.71
C ASP A 26 4.82 31.43 13.68
N ILE A 27 3.89 32.36 13.83
CA ILE A 27 2.46 32.12 13.76
C ILE A 27 2.15 32.03 12.27
N ASP A 28 2.22 30.82 11.72
CA ASP A 28 1.73 30.57 10.37
C ASP A 28 0.31 29.99 10.40
N THR A 29 -0.62 30.87 10.04
CA THR A 29 -1.95 30.66 9.49
C THR A 29 -2.39 29.20 9.32
N GLU A 30 -3.40 28.81 10.11
CA GLU A 30 -4.18 27.56 10.19
C GLU A 30 -4.32 26.71 8.90
N SER A 31 -3.23 26.08 8.47
CA SER A 31 -3.31 24.94 7.56
C SER A 31 -3.54 23.69 8.40
N HIS A 32 -4.75 23.12 8.37
CA HIS A 32 -5.12 21.85 9.02
C HIS A 32 -4.46 20.65 8.32
N VAL A 33 -3.15 20.72 8.08
CA VAL A 33 -2.38 19.70 7.38
C VAL A 33 -1.69 18.81 8.41
N ILE A 34 -2.07 17.54 8.45
CA ILE A 34 -1.40 16.53 9.26
C ILE A 34 -0.42 15.77 8.37
N ILE A 35 0.87 15.84 8.70
CA ILE A 35 1.92 15.07 8.02
C ILE A 35 2.10 13.74 8.74
N ILE A 36 1.78 12.64 8.07
CA ILE A 36 2.00 11.28 8.58
C ILE A 36 3.20 10.67 7.87
N LYS A 37 4.25 10.35 8.63
CA LYS A 37 5.42 9.64 8.11
C LYS A 37 5.18 8.13 8.13
N VAL A 38 5.01 7.53 6.96
CA VAL A 38 4.86 6.08 6.80
C VAL A 38 6.20 5.48 6.37
N PRO A 39 6.91 4.74 7.24
CA PRO A 39 8.15 4.07 6.86
C PRO A 39 7.89 2.95 5.86
N ARG A 40 8.83 2.73 4.93
CA ARG A 40 8.76 1.59 4.01
C ARG A 40 8.98 0.30 4.79
N TYR A 41 8.31 -0.76 4.36
CA TYR A 41 8.56 -2.12 4.82
C TYR A 41 8.57 -3.07 3.63
N TYR A 42 9.22 -4.21 3.82
CA TYR A 42 9.46 -5.21 2.80
C TYR A 42 8.89 -6.55 3.30
N PRO A 43 7.82 -7.06 2.68
CA PRO A 43 7.32 -8.39 2.98
C PRO A 43 8.37 -9.48 2.69
N PRO A 44 8.24 -10.69 3.27
CA PRO A 44 9.11 -11.81 2.95
C PRO A 44 9.13 -12.14 1.45
N GLY A 45 10.31 -12.47 0.91
CA GLY A 45 10.48 -12.82 -0.51
C GLY A 45 10.48 -11.63 -1.48
N PHE A 46 10.48 -10.42 -0.95
CA PHE A 46 10.47 -9.18 -1.73
C PHE A 46 11.88 -8.76 -2.17
N GLN A 47 12.04 -8.34 -3.43
CA GLN A 47 13.33 -7.87 -3.97
C GLN A 47 13.41 -6.34 -4.02
N GLU A 48 12.51 -5.67 -4.74
CA GLU A 48 12.53 -4.21 -4.89
C GLU A 48 11.14 -3.59 -5.10
N ILE A 49 10.98 -2.33 -4.68
CA ILE A 49 9.77 -1.54 -4.93
C ILE A 49 9.88 -0.93 -6.33
N ILE A 50 8.93 -1.26 -7.20
CA ILE A 50 8.87 -0.74 -8.58
C ILE A 50 7.69 0.22 -8.81
N GLY A 51 6.80 0.35 -7.83
CA GLY A 51 5.66 1.24 -7.92
C GLY A 51 5.15 1.67 -6.55
N ARG A 52 4.67 2.92 -6.47
CA ARG A 52 4.07 3.47 -5.26
C ARG A 52 2.80 4.22 -5.65
N GLY A 53 1.68 3.79 -5.10
CA GLY A 53 0.44 4.54 -5.06
C GLY A 53 0.28 5.29 -3.74
N SER A 54 -0.87 5.93 -3.56
CA SER A 54 -1.25 6.61 -2.32
C SER A 54 -1.31 5.64 -1.14
N GLU A 55 -1.98 4.50 -1.32
CA GLU A 55 -2.26 3.54 -0.25
C GLU A 55 -1.51 2.21 -0.37
N CYS A 56 -0.91 1.94 -1.53
CA CYS A 56 -0.25 0.67 -1.82
C CYS A 56 1.13 0.86 -2.45
N LEU A 57 1.98 -0.13 -2.21
CA LEU A 57 3.26 -0.34 -2.84
C LEU A 57 3.14 -1.54 -3.79
N ILE A 58 3.94 -1.52 -4.85
CA ILE A 58 4.12 -2.65 -5.77
C ILE A 58 5.60 -2.97 -5.78
N GLY A 59 5.94 -4.23 -5.60
CA GLY A 59 7.31 -4.66 -5.83
C GLY A 59 7.46 -6.10 -6.24
N THR A 60 8.66 -6.43 -6.64
CA THR A 60 8.99 -7.70 -7.30
C THR A 60 9.18 -8.81 -6.27
N ILE A 61 8.64 -9.98 -6.59
CA ILE A 61 8.93 -11.24 -5.90
C ILE A 61 9.92 -12.06 -6.73
N ASP A 62 9.70 -12.09 -8.04
CA ASP A 62 10.55 -12.74 -9.04
C ASP A 62 10.38 -12.01 -10.40
N GLU A 63 10.98 -12.56 -11.46
CA GLU A 63 10.95 -11.99 -12.82
C GLU A 63 9.53 -11.86 -13.42
N PHE A 64 8.58 -12.66 -12.94
CA PHE A 64 7.23 -12.82 -13.49
C PHE A 64 6.13 -12.44 -12.49
N THR A 65 6.48 -12.07 -11.26
CA THR A 65 5.53 -11.85 -10.18
C THR A 65 5.82 -10.56 -9.44
N VAL A 66 4.76 -9.79 -9.21
CA VAL A 66 4.79 -8.64 -8.30
C VAL A 66 3.81 -8.84 -7.16
N LEU A 67 4.13 -8.27 -6.01
CA LEU A 67 3.26 -8.16 -4.86
C LEU A 67 2.76 -6.72 -4.75
N LYS A 68 1.44 -6.56 -4.76
CA LYS A 68 0.77 -5.32 -4.36
C LYS A 68 0.37 -5.43 -2.89
N TYR A 69 0.84 -4.50 -2.06
CA TYR A 69 0.66 -4.54 -0.60
C TYR A 69 0.47 -3.14 -0.04
N PRO A 70 -0.20 -2.96 1.11
CA PRO A 70 -0.55 -1.62 1.60
C PRO A 70 0.68 -0.89 2.13
N CYS A 71 0.70 0.44 2.00
CA CYS A 71 1.73 1.30 2.59
C CYS A 71 1.77 1.18 4.12
N ILE A 72 0.62 0.94 4.75
CA ILE A 72 0.46 0.76 6.19
C ILE A 72 0.08 -0.70 6.44
N PRO A 73 0.91 -1.51 7.13
CA PRO A 73 0.56 -2.88 7.49
C PRO A 73 -0.78 -2.95 8.23
N GLY A 74 -1.63 -3.91 7.84
CA GLY A 74 -2.97 -4.07 8.41
C GLY A 74 -4.08 -3.40 7.59
N ASN A 75 -3.78 -2.41 6.76
CA ASN A 75 -4.77 -1.75 5.90
C ASN A 75 -4.97 -2.52 4.57
N TYR A 76 -5.49 -3.74 4.64
CA TYR A 76 -5.59 -4.63 3.48
C TYR A 76 -6.87 -4.49 2.66
N GLU A 77 -7.79 -3.60 3.04
CA GLU A 77 -9.14 -3.58 2.48
C GLU A 77 -9.14 -3.26 0.97
N SER A 78 -8.40 -2.24 0.54
CA SER A 78 -8.28 -1.91 -0.90
C SER A 78 -7.70 -3.04 -1.72
N VAL A 79 -6.65 -3.71 -1.20
CA VAL A 79 -6.00 -4.85 -1.85
C VAL A 79 -6.94 -6.07 -1.92
N ARG A 80 -7.74 -6.32 -0.88
CA ARG A 80 -8.74 -7.41 -0.84
C ARG A 80 -9.87 -7.18 -1.84
N ILE A 81 -10.37 -5.95 -1.94
CA ILE A 81 -11.39 -5.57 -2.91
C ILE A 81 -10.86 -5.81 -4.34
N GLU A 82 -9.65 -5.35 -4.63
CA GLU A 82 -9.02 -5.55 -5.94
C GLU A 82 -8.80 -7.03 -6.28
N ALA A 83 -8.33 -7.82 -5.30
CA ALA A 83 -8.19 -9.25 -5.47
C ALA A 83 -9.54 -9.91 -5.83
N ARG A 84 -10.61 -9.49 -5.15
CA ARG A 84 -11.95 -10.00 -5.42
C ARG A 84 -12.47 -9.61 -6.80
N LEU A 85 -12.21 -8.39 -7.26
CA LEU A 85 -12.58 -7.93 -8.61
C LEU A 85 -11.88 -8.77 -9.67
N LEU A 86 -10.57 -8.97 -9.55
CA LEU A 86 -9.81 -9.80 -10.49
C LEU A 86 -10.24 -11.27 -10.46
N GLU A 87 -10.59 -11.81 -9.29
CA GLU A 87 -11.14 -13.16 -9.17
C GLU A 87 -12.47 -13.30 -9.92
N VAL A 88 -13.39 -12.34 -9.74
CA VAL A 88 -14.69 -12.34 -10.42
C VAL A 88 -14.49 -12.23 -11.94
N LEU A 89 -13.63 -11.32 -12.40
CA LEU A 89 -13.31 -11.18 -13.83
C LEU A 89 -12.71 -12.46 -14.39
N GLY A 90 -11.75 -13.08 -13.68
CA GLY A 90 -11.14 -14.34 -14.09
C GLY A 90 -12.13 -15.50 -14.13
N ARG A 91 -13.14 -15.52 -13.26
CA ARG A 91 -14.21 -16.53 -13.29
C ARG A 91 -15.18 -16.35 -14.45
N VAL A 92 -15.50 -15.11 -14.82
CA VAL A 92 -16.48 -14.81 -15.87
C VAL A 92 -15.85 -14.87 -17.26
N LEU A 93 -14.63 -14.33 -17.40
CA LEU A 93 -13.94 -14.18 -18.69
C LEU A 93 -12.86 -15.24 -18.92
N GLY A 94 -12.43 -15.95 -17.88
CA GLY A 94 -11.20 -16.73 -17.91
C GLY A 94 -9.95 -15.84 -17.89
N SER A 95 -8.80 -16.43 -18.21
CA SER A 95 -7.57 -15.68 -18.42
C SER A 95 -7.67 -14.88 -19.72
N HIS A 96 -7.44 -13.57 -19.65
CA HIS A 96 -7.53 -12.67 -20.81
C HIS A 96 -6.19 -11.96 -21.05
N PRO A 97 -5.64 -11.92 -22.28
CA PRO A 97 -4.30 -11.39 -22.55
C PRO A 97 -4.13 -9.90 -22.23
N HIS A 98 -5.21 -9.12 -22.20
CA HIS A 98 -5.18 -7.68 -21.88
C HIS A 98 -5.54 -7.36 -20.42
N ILE A 99 -5.71 -8.37 -19.56
CA ILE A 99 -5.96 -8.18 -18.14
C ILE A 99 -4.81 -8.83 -17.39
N ILE A 100 -4.23 -8.11 -16.43
CA ILE A 100 -3.14 -8.65 -15.63
C ILE A 100 -3.63 -9.83 -14.80
N ALA A 101 -2.94 -10.97 -14.88
CA ALA A 101 -3.38 -12.16 -14.19
C ALA A 101 -3.17 -12.03 -12.68
N SER A 102 -4.22 -12.32 -11.91
CA SER A 102 -4.11 -12.51 -10.46
C SER A 102 -3.52 -13.89 -10.17
N LYS A 103 -2.51 -13.94 -9.29
CA LYS A 103 -1.93 -15.18 -8.75
C LYS A 103 -2.46 -15.49 -7.34
N GLY A 104 -3.39 -14.69 -6.84
CA GLY A 104 -4.05 -14.90 -5.56
C GLY A 104 -3.58 -13.97 -4.44
N LEU A 105 -4.38 -13.94 -3.37
CA LEU A 105 -4.10 -13.18 -2.16
C LEU A 105 -3.27 -14.03 -1.19
N ILE A 106 -2.23 -13.44 -0.61
CA ILE A 106 -1.40 -14.02 0.46
C ILE A 106 -1.49 -13.14 1.72
N GLY A 107 -0.93 -13.59 2.84
CA GLY A 107 -0.98 -12.86 4.11
C GLY A 107 -0.43 -11.43 4.09
N HIS A 108 0.38 -11.09 3.07
CA HIS A 108 1.02 -9.79 2.92
C HIS A 108 0.43 -8.92 1.80
N GLY A 109 -0.47 -9.45 0.96
CA GLY A 109 -1.01 -8.69 -0.17
C GLY A 109 -1.42 -9.56 -1.35
N LEU A 110 -1.54 -8.94 -2.52
CA LEU A 110 -2.02 -9.55 -3.75
C LEU A 110 -0.86 -9.83 -4.71
N LEU A 111 -0.68 -11.09 -5.08
CA LEU A 111 0.27 -11.50 -6.10
C LEU A 111 -0.35 -11.30 -7.50
N LEU A 112 0.40 -10.65 -8.38
CA LEU A 112 0.01 -10.34 -9.75
C LEU A 112 1.10 -10.78 -10.72
N GLN A 113 0.72 -11.07 -11.96
CA GLN A 113 1.65 -11.15 -13.07
C GLN A 113 2.44 -9.84 -13.20
N ARG A 114 3.74 -9.94 -13.46
CA ARG A 114 4.58 -8.78 -13.77
C ARG A 114 4.43 -8.37 -15.23
N ALA A 115 4.17 -7.09 -15.47
CA ALA A 115 4.33 -6.48 -16.79
C ALA A 115 5.78 -5.96 -16.91
N SER A 116 6.62 -6.65 -17.69
CA SER A 116 8.06 -6.39 -17.78
C SER A 116 8.40 -4.98 -18.30
N ASN A 117 7.52 -4.41 -19.13
CA ASN A 117 7.72 -3.10 -19.76
C ASN A 117 7.20 -1.93 -18.90
N GLY A 118 6.76 -2.21 -17.66
CA GLY A 118 6.27 -1.19 -16.75
C GLY A 118 4.90 -0.64 -17.16
N SER A 119 4.65 0.62 -16.80
CA SER A 119 3.40 1.30 -17.14
C SER A 119 3.40 1.74 -18.61
N LEU A 120 2.20 1.80 -19.22
CA LEU A 120 2.06 2.29 -20.59
C LEU A 120 2.55 3.74 -20.73
N SER A 121 2.33 4.57 -19.71
CA SER A 121 2.79 5.97 -19.68
C SER A 121 4.31 6.05 -19.76
N ASP A 122 5.01 5.32 -18.89
CA ASP A 122 6.48 5.30 -18.87
C ASP A 122 7.03 4.69 -20.16
N TYR A 123 6.39 3.63 -20.65
CA TYR A 123 6.77 2.98 -21.91
C TYR A 123 6.68 3.97 -23.08
N ILE A 124 5.54 4.66 -23.26
CA ILE A 124 5.37 5.64 -24.33
C ILE A 124 6.37 6.80 -24.17
N ALA A 125 6.56 7.32 -22.96
CA ALA A 125 7.51 8.41 -22.70
C ALA A 125 8.96 8.01 -23.00
N SER A 126 9.31 6.73 -22.84
CA SER A 126 10.64 6.20 -23.14
C SER A 126 10.89 6.00 -24.65
N GLN A 127 9.84 5.93 -25.46
CA GLN A 127 9.94 5.80 -26.92
C GLN A 127 10.11 7.19 -27.53
N SER A 128 11.32 7.73 -27.47
CA SER A 128 11.67 8.92 -28.25
C SER A 128 11.72 8.56 -29.73
N SER A 129 11.00 9.32 -30.56
CA SER A 129 10.87 9.23 -32.03
C SER A 129 9.86 8.20 -32.55
N ILE A 130 8.70 8.69 -32.97
CA ILE A 130 7.98 8.13 -34.11
C ILE A 130 8.84 8.49 -35.33
N PRO A 131 9.40 7.52 -36.08
CA PRO A 131 10.02 7.83 -37.36
C PRO A 131 8.92 8.39 -38.27
N LEU A 132 9.10 9.63 -38.73
CA LEU A 132 8.31 10.19 -39.81
C LEU A 132 8.91 9.64 -41.12
N ASP A 133 8.49 8.44 -41.50
CA ASP A 133 8.62 7.97 -42.88
C ASP A 133 7.51 8.58 -43.74
#